data_AF-A0A6J4K7S5-F1
#
_entry.id   AF-A0A6J4K7S5-F1
#
_cell.length_a   1.000
_cell.length_b   1.000
_cell.length_c   1.000
_cell.angle_alpha   90.00
_cell.angle_beta   90.00
_cell.angle_gamma   90.00
#
_symmetry.space_group_name_H-M   'P 1'
#
loop_
_entity.id
_entity.type
_entity.pdbx_description
1 polymer ?
#
loop_
_entity_poly.entity_id
_entity_poly.type
_entity_poly.pdbx_seq_one_letter_code
_entity_poly.pdbx_strand_id
1 'polypeptide(L)' 'MLLSARAIAQAALFREESRGAHFRSDFPDTDAALDGMHLVHDGRRGGWRLTTLPDALGRSEPAEVGR' A
#
# COMPACT_ATOMS: atom_id res chain seq x y z
N MET A 1 -8.62 6.15 19.54
CA MET A 1 -7.73 5.02 19.21
C MET A 1 -8.34 3.97 18.28
N LEU A 2 -9.67 3.73 18.27
CA LEU A 2 -10.31 2.68 17.45
C LEU A 2 -10.09 2.83 15.93
N LEU A 3 -10.17 4.05 15.39
CA LEU A 3 -10.00 4.31 13.95
C LEU A 3 -8.61 3.86 13.46
N SER A 4 -7.57 4.23 14.21
CA SER A 4 -6.18 3.86 13.89
C SER A 4 -5.97 2.36 13.96
N ALA A 5 -6.47 1.69 15.02
CA ALA A 5 -6.36 0.25 15.16
C ALA A 5 -7.04 -0.49 13.99
N ARG A 6 -8.25 -0.05 13.61
CA ARG A 6 -8.96 -0.61 12.46
C ARG A 6 -8.20 -0.38 11.15
N ALA A 7 -7.67 0.82 10.94
CA ALA A 7 -6.92 1.15 9.74
C ALA A 7 -5.67 0.28 9.60
N ILE A 8 -4.93 0.08 10.69
CA ILE A 8 -3.74 -0.80 10.72
C ILE A 8 -4.14 -2.25 10.39
N ALA A 9 -5.18 -2.78 11.04
CA ALA A 9 -5.63 -4.16 10.80
C ALA A 9 -6.08 -4.37 9.34
N GLN A 10 -6.83 -3.42 8.77
CA GLN A 10 -7.24 -3.49 7.37
C GLN A 10 -6.04 -3.39 6.42
N ALA A 11 -5.09 -2.50 6.71
CA ALA A 11 -3.87 -2.37 5.91
C ALA A 11 -3.05 -3.66 5.90
N ALA A 12 -2.90 -4.31 7.06
CA ALA A 12 -2.19 -5.58 7.19
C ALA A 12 -2.87 -6.71 6.39
N LEU A 13 -4.20 -6.77 6.40
CA LEU A 13 -4.96 -7.77 5.64
C LEU A 13 -4.85 -7.56 4.12
N PHE A 14 -4.83 -6.31 3.65
CA PHE A 14 -4.71 -6.00 2.22
C PHE A 14 -3.31 -6.29 1.64
N ARG A 15 -2.25 -6.31 2.46
CA ARG A 15 -0.89 -6.59 2.02
C ARG A 15 -0.56 -8.07 2.20
N GLU A 16 -0.60 -8.81 1.10
CA GLU A 16 -0.34 -10.26 1.02
C GLU A 16 1.16 -10.56 0.83
N GLU A 17 1.99 -10.08 1.74
CA GLU A 17 3.41 -10.46 1.85
C GLU A 17 3.89 -10.28 3.29
N SER A 18 5.13 -10.66 3.57
CA SER A 18 5.84 -10.32 4.79
C SER A 18 7.06 -9.45 4.49
N ARG A 19 7.14 -8.27 5.13
CA ARG A 19 8.22 -7.31 4.94
C ARG A 19 8.43 -6.46 6.19
N GLY A 20 9.66 -6.49 6.73
CA GLY A 20 10.01 -5.73 7.93
C GLY A 20 9.15 -6.13 9.13
N ALA A 21 8.47 -5.17 9.74
CA ALA A 21 7.62 -5.40 10.92
C ALA A 21 6.25 -6.04 10.60
N HIS A 22 5.84 -6.09 9.33
CA HIS A 22 4.60 -6.74 8.89
C HIS A 22 4.91 -8.19 8.51
N PHE A 23 4.46 -9.15 9.32
CA PHE A 23 4.65 -10.58 9.07
C PHE A 23 3.30 -11.30 9.04
N ARG A 24 3.17 -12.24 8.10
CA ARG A 24 1.98 -13.04 7.83
C ARG A 24 2.39 -14.49 7.57
N SER A 25 1.90 -15.43 8.37
CA SER A 25 2.25 -16.84 8.19
C SER A 25 1.62 -17.47 6.94
N ASP A 26 0.55 -16.87 6.41
CA ASP A 26 -0.09 -17.26 5.15
C ASP A 26 0.60 -16.67 3.91
N PHE A 27 1.46 -15.64 4.10
CA PHE A 27 2.29 -15.02 3.05
C PHE A 27 3.69 -14.71 3.63
N PRO A 28 4.53 -15.73 3.91
CA PRO A 28 5.74 -15.59 4.72
C PRO A 28 6.88 -14.88 3.99
N ASP A 29 6.83 -14.81 2.67
CA ASP A 29 7.88 -14.24 1.82
C ASP A 29 7.51 -12.82 1.36
N THR A 30 8.51 -12.09 0.87
CA THR A 30 8.31 -10.81 0.18
C THR A 30 7.78 -11.05 -1.24
N ASP A 31 6.88 -10.20 -1.70
CA ASP A 31 6.43 -10.16 -3.09
C ASP A 31 7.14 -9.01 -3.84
N ALA A 32 7.88 -9.36 -4.89
CA ALA A 32 8.60 -8.40 -5.72
C ALA A 32 7.65 -7.41 -6.43
N ALA A 33 6.40 -7.79 -6.71
CA ALA A 33 5.40 -6.88 -7.29
C ALA A 33 4.98 -5.76 -6.31
N LEU A 34 5.26 -5.93 -5.01
CA LEU A 34 4.96 -4.97 -3.95
C LEU A 34 6.17 -4.14 -3.52
N ASP A 35 7.31 -4.30 -4.20
CA ASP A 35 8.50 -3.49 -4.00
C ASP A 35 8.22 -2.01 -4.31
N GLY A 36 8.54 -1.12 -3.36
CA GLY A 36 8.29 0.32 -3.49
C GLY A 36 6.80 0.72 -3.46
N MET A 37 5.90 -0.24 -3.27
CA MET A 37 4.46 0.01 -3.23
C MET A 37 3.98 0.30 -1.79
N HIS A 38 3.27 1.40 -1.65
CA HIS A 38 2.65 1.85 -0.41
C HIS A 38 1.16 1.57 -0.43
N LEU A 39 0.61 1.14 0.72
CA LEU A 39 -0.81 1.02 0.92
C LEU A 39 -1.35 2.32 1.52
N VAL A 40 -2.17 3.04 0.75
CA VAL A 40 -2.68 4.37 1.11
C VAL A 40 -4.19 4.30 1.26
N HIS A 41 -4.73 4.95 2.29
CA HIS A 41 -6.16 5.12 2.50
C HIS A 41 -6.61 6.53 2.11
N ASP A 42 -7.58 6.64 1.21
CA ASP A 42 -8.20 7.93 0.90
C ASP A 42 -9.29 8.23 1.94
N GLY A 43 -9.03 9.20 2.82
CA GLY A 43 -10.00 9.62 3.84
C GLY A 43 -11.27 10.27 3.31
N ARG A 44 -11.29 10.73 2.04
CA ARG A 44 -12.43 11.41 1.40
C ARG A 44 -13.26 10.46 0.55
N ARG A 45 -12.61 9.62 -0.26
CA ARG A 45 -13.31 8.63 -1.13
C ARG A 45 -13.60 7.32 -0.40
N GLY A 46 -12.88 7.04 0.68
CA GLY A 46 -12.88 5.74 1.34
C GLY A 46 -12.15 4.69 0.51
N GLY A 47 -11.48 3.76 1.18
CA GLY A 47 -10.87 2.61 0.53
C GLY A 47 -9.36 2.66 0.48
N TRP A 48 -8.80 1.47 0.26
CA TRP A 48 -7.37 1.20 0.23
C TRP A 48 -6.88 1.07 -1.20
N ARG A 49 -5.69 1.58 -1.47
CA ARG A 49 -5.05 1.46 -2.79
C ARG A 49 -3.54 1.24 -2.64
N LEU A 50 -3.01 0.28 -3.40
CA LEU A 50 -1.58 0.14 -3.61
C LEU A 50 -1.12 1.15 -4.66
N THR A 51 -0.08 1.90 -4.33
CA THR A 51 0.42 2.99 -5.17
C THR A 51 1.86 3.30 -4.83
N THR A 52 2.57 3.97 -5.73
CA THR A 52 3.86 4.57 -5.37
C THR A 52 3.63 5.82 -4.50
N LEU A 53 4.64 6.21 -3.72
CA LEU A 53 4.57 7.44 -2.92
C LEU A 53 4.47 8.71 -3.79
N PRO A 54 5.22 8.86 -4.89
CA PRO A 54 5.03 9.99 -5.81
C PRO A 54 3.59 10.09 -6.32
N ASP A 55 2.99 8.98 -6.77
CA ASP A 55 1.60 8.96 -7.23
C ASP A 55 0.60 9.35 -6.15
N ALA A 56 0.78 8.83 -4.93
CA ALA A 56 -0.09 9.17 -3.81
C ALA A 56 -0.04 10.67 -3.47
N LEU A 57 1.11 11.31 -3.65
CA LEU A 57 1.33 12.71 -3.35
C LEU A 57 1.05 13.64 -4.56
N GLY A 58 0.66 13.09 -5.72
CA GLY A 58 0.49 13.85 -6.96
C GLY A 58 1.81 14.42 -7.49
N ARG A 59 2.92 13.72 -7.25
CA ARG A 59 4.29 14.10 -7.65
C ARG A 59 4.89 13.19 -8.71
N SER A 60 4.08 12.32 -9.32
CA SER A 60 4.53 11.53 -10.45
C SER A 60 4.78 12.44 -11.65
N GLU A 61 5.90 12.20 -12.34
CA GLU A 61 6.09 12.70 -13.68
C GLU A 61 4.97 12.10 -14.56
N PRO A 62 4.37 12.88 -15.47
CA PRO A 62 3.43 12.30 -16.44
C PRO A 62 4.16 11.19 -17.19
N ALA A 63 3.56 10.00 -17.25
CA ALA A 63 4.10 8.90 -18.03
C ALA A 63 4.37 9.41 -19.46
N GLU A 64 5.61 9.26 -19.95
CA GLU A 64 5.92 9.58 -21.33
C GLU A 64 4.92 8.83 -22.23
N VAL A 65 4.09 9.58 -22.94
CA VAL A 65 3.23 9.03 -23.99
C VAL A 65 4.17 8.59 -25.10
N GLY A 66 4.51 7.30 -25.10
CA GLY A 66 5.32 6.67 -26.13
C GLY A 66 4.71 6.97 -27.51
N ARG A 67 5.56 7.47 -28.41
CA ARG A 67 5.25 7.70 -29.83
C ARG A 67 5.19 6.39 -30.60
#